data_AF-A0A0S9NH76-F1
#
_entry.id   AF-A0A0S9NH76-F1
#
_cell.length_a   1.000
_cell.length_b   1.000
_cell.length_c   1.000
_cell.angle_alpha   90.00
_cell.angle_beta   90.00
_cell.angle_gamma   90.00
#
_symmetry.space_group_name_H-M   'P 1'
#
loop_
_entity.id
_entity.type
_entity.pdbx_description
1 polymer ?
#
loop_
_entity_poly.entity_id
_entity_poly.type
_entity_poly.pdbx_seq_one_letter_code
_entity_poly.pdbx_strand_id
1 'polypeptide(L)'
;MIHIVHDTHDSVVAIPPSTTSLWLDASQVHAATGWEWKPQGLCRGAACMPIPPAGHGGGQALVDGARLDLAAFWRHLGWPAVHDDAGALWVLGEGADSQAAAWESLQAPDFELPDLAGRMHRLSDLRGQRVFMATWASWCGCRVDLALWQALQASAGAHGFTVLAIALDDAASARPWIEAAAPTFPCLIDAEHLVAQRYNLVNVPQAVWIDEEGRIVRPPESAGSTDGLRERDRQTNAMPEAVVARRAAIKATYLDAVRDWAEHGAASRHALAPQEVRRRLQRPDAAIAEAHARFRLGQSLLRAGQEAQGRAQLDMASRLHPDSWAIWRQHAERDARGLAVSPAFWERVDALGDKPYYPPAQL
;
A
#
# COMPACT_ATOMS: atom_id res chain seq x y z
N MET A 1 -25.73 8.89 11.77
CA MET A 1 -24.97 7.63 11.60
C MET A 1 -23.55 8.01 11.32
N ILE A 2 -22.59 7.23 11.81
CA ILE A 2 -21.17 7.41 11.54
C ILE A 2 -20.70 6.22 10.71
N HIS A 3 -19.99 6.52 9.63
CA HIS A 3 -19.25 5.57 8.82
C HIS A 3 -17.82 5.47 9.36
N ILE A 4 -17.34 4.27 9.64
CA ILE A 4 -15.99 4.02 10.16
C ILE A 4 -15.27 3.07 9.23
N VAL A 5 -14.08 3.49 8.82
CA VAL A 5 -13.19 2.77 7.90
C VAL A 5 -11.89 2.44 8.63
N HIS A 6 -11.55 1.16 8.73
CA HIS A 6 -10.32 0.67 9.37
C HIS A 6 -9.81 -0.59 8.65
N ASP A 7 -8.56 -0.60 8.20
CA ASP A 7 -8.02 -1.74 7.43
C ASP A 7 -8.96 -2.13 6.25
N THR A 8 -9.39 -3.38 6.11
CA THR A 8 -10.42 -3.81 5.15
C THR A 8 -11.86 -3.68 5.67
N HIS A 9 -12.05 -3.21 6.90
CA HIS A 9 -13.36 -3.05 7.52
C HIS A 9 -13.98 -1.70 7.16
N ASP A 10 -15.24 -1.77 6.76
CA ASP A 10 -16.10 -0.65 6.44
C ASP A 10 -17.43 -0.89 7.18
N SER A 11 -17.79 0.01 8.10
CA SER A 11 -18.93 -0.18 8.99
C SER A 11 -19.73 1.10 9.18
N VAL A 12 -21.04 0.97 9.41
CA VAL A 12 -21.92 2.09 9.73
C VAL A 12 -22.54 1.87 11.11
N VAL A 13 -22.35 2.83 12.00
CA VAL A 13 -22.86 2.81 13.36
C VAL A 13 -23.98 3.84 13.52
N ALA A 14 -25.09 3.43 14.12
CA ALA A 14 -26.29 4.24 14.32
C ALA A 14 -26.16 5.24 15.49
N ILE A 15 -25.13 6.08 15.48
CA ILE A 15 -24.92 7.17 16.44
C ILE A 15 -24.85 8.55 15.73
N PRO A 16 -25.08 9.66 16.45
CA PRO A 16 -24.91 11.01 15.90
C PRO A 16 -23.44 11.29 15.53
N PRO A 17 -23.16 12.00 14.42
CA PRO A 17 -21.83 12.47 14.08
C PRO A 17 -21.19 13.32 15.17
N SER A 18 -19.87 13.24 15.26
CA SER A 18 -19.04 13.97 16.23
C SER A 18 -17.66 14.16 15.62
N THR A 19 -17.11 15.36 15.77
CA THR A 19 -15.74 15.70 15.30
C THR A 19 -14.69 15.58 16.40
N THR A 20 -15.12 15.37 17.66
CA THR A 20 -14.20 15.36 18.81
C THR A 20 -13.95 13.95 19.33
N SER A 21 -14.96 13.09 19.27
CA SER A 21 -14.97 11.79 19.95
C SER A 21 -15.76 10.75 19.17
N LEU A 22 -15.35 9.49 19.31
CA LEU A 22 -16.00 8.34 18.67
C LEU A 22 -16.37 7.30 19.74
N TRP A 23 -17.43 7.59 20.49
CA TRP A 23 -17.90 6.73 21.59
C TRP A 23 -18.67 5.52 21.08
N LEU A 24 -18.09 4.33 21.25
CA LEU A 24 -18.66 3.06 20.79
C LEU A 24 -18.79 2.06 21.93
N ASP A 25 -19.84 1.23 21.88
CA ASP A 25 -19.91 0.02 22.72
C ASP A 25 -19.04 -1.12 22.15
N ALA A 26 -18.87 -2.20 22.93
CA ALA A 26 -18.00 -3.32 22.54
C ALA A 26 -18.39 -3.98 21.20
N SER A 27 -19.69 -4.07 20.90
CA SER A 27 -20.16 -4.67 19.64
C SER A 27 -19.83 -3.77 18.44
N GLN A 28 -19.97 -2.46 18.63
CA GLN A 28 -19.64 -1.45 17.63
C GLN A 28 -18.13 -1.36 17.39
N VAL A 29 -17.30 -1.47 18.44
CA VAL A 29 -15.83 -1.54 18.31
C VAL A 29 -15.43 -2.75 17.46
N HIS A 30 -16.01 -3.92 17.74
CA HIS A 30 -15.73 -5.13 16.97
C HIS A 30 -16.16 -4.98 15.51
N ALA A 31 -17.37 -4.48 15.25
CA ALA A 31 -17.84 -4.24 13.89
C ALA A 31 -16.97 -3.23 13.13
N ALA A 32 -16.48 -2.19 13.81
CA ALA A 32 -15.71 -1.11 13.19
C ALA A 32 -14.25 -1.47 12.90
N THR A 33 -13.66 -2.38 13.68
CA THR A 33 -12.21 -2.62 13.64
C THR A 33 -11.81 -4.08 13.52
N GLY A 34 -12.71 -5.01 13.83
CA GLY A 34 -12.39 -6.42 14.05
C GLY A 34 -11.74 -6.71 15.41
N TRP A 35 -11.44 -5.70 16.23
CA TRP A 35 -10.86 -5.87 17.56
C TRP A 35 -11.94 -6.10 18.62
N GLU A 36 -11.65 -6.97 19.58
CA GLU A 36 -12.54 -7.27 20.70
C GLU A 36 -12.14 -6.42 21.92
N TRP A 37 -13.10 -5.70 22.50
CA TRP A 37 -12.89 -4.98 23.75
C TRP A 37 -13.03 -5.93 24.96
N LYS A 38 -11.90 -6.20 25.62
CA LYS A 38 -11.76 -7.09 26.78
C LYS A 38 -11.25 -6.33 28.02
N PRO A 39 -11.31 -6.92 29.23
CA PRO A 39 -10.80 -6.27 30.45
C PRO A 39 -9.33 -5.83 30.35
N GLN A 40 -8.49 -6.56 29.62
CA GLN A 40 -7.09 -6.24 29.40
C GLN A 40 -6.84 -5.18 28.31
N GLY A 41 -7.87 -4.75 27.55
CA GLY A 41 -7.75 -3.76 26.47
C GLY A 41 -8.45 -4.16 25.17
N LEU A 42 -8.06 -3.54 24.05
CA LEU A 42 -8.51 -3.95 22.72
C LEU A 42 -7.63 -5.08 22.19
N CYS A 43 -8.24 -6.20 21.83
CA CYS A 43 -7.51 -7.41 21.43
C CYS A 43 -7.83 -7.88 20.02
N ARG A 44 -6.82 -8.41 19.32
CA ARG A 44 -6.96 -9.13 18.05
C ARG A 44 -6.11 -10.40 18.10
N GLY A 45 -6.78 -11.55 18.12
CA GLY A 45 -6.13 -12.83 18.42
C GLY A 45 -5.48 -12.82 19.80
N ALA A 46 -4.18 -13.11 19.87
CA ALA A 46 -3.41 -13.11 21.12
C ALA A 46 -2.86 -11.73 21.51
N ALA A 47 -2.86 -10.75 20.61
CA ALA A 47 -2.36 -9.41 20.88
C ALA A 47 -3.44 -8.54 21.53
N CYS A 48 -3.09 -7.80 22.60
CA CYS A 48 -3.97 -6.87 23.28
C CYS A 48 -3.25 -5.54 23.55
N MET A 49 -3.88 -4.44 23.16
CA MET A 49 -3.42 -3.07 23.43
C MET A 49 -4.13 -2.56 24.68
N PRO A 50 -3.41 -2.28 25.78
CA PRO A 50 -4.01 -1.90 27.04
C PRO A 50 -4.69 -0.53 26.93
N ILE A 51 -5.87 -0.41 27.52
CA ILE A 51 -6.57 0.87 27.67
C ILE A 51 -6.09 1.50 28.98
N PRO A 52 -5.45 2.69 28.96
CA PRO A 52 -4.98 3.33 30.18
C PRO A 52 -6.16 3.67 31.12
N PRO A 53 -5.99 3.53 32.44
CA PRO A 53 -7.01 3.93 33.40
C PRO A 53 -7.22 5.45 33.39
N ALA A 54 -8.43 5.88 33.75
CA ALA A 54 -8.80 7.29 33.76
C ALA A 54 -7.82 8.15 34.59
N GLY A 55 -7.36 9.26 34.01
CA GLY A 55 -6.45 10.21 34.67
C GLY A 55 -4.95 9.86 34.62
N HIS A 56 -4.55 8.73 34.05
CA HIS A 56 -3.13 8.50 33.74
C HIS A 56 -2.65 9.42 32.61
N GLY A 57 -1.56 10.15 32.86
CA GLY A 57 -0.92 11.04 31.88
C GLY A 57 -1.68 12.35 31.60
N GLY A 58 -2.69 12.71 32.40
CA GLY A 58 -3.45 13.97 32.23
C GLY A 58 -4.34 14.04 30.99
N GLY A 59 -4.56 12.90 30.32
CA GLY A 59 -5.41 12.79 29.13
C GLY A 59 -6.91 12.66 29.42
N GLN A 60 -7.73 12.80 28.38
CA GLN A 60 -9.17 12.59 28.42
C GLN A 60 -9.50 11.14 28.83
N ALA A 61 -10.58 10.95 29.60
CA ALA A 61 -11.06 9.61 29.91
C ALA A 61 -11.43 8.88 28.61
N LEU A 62 -10.83 7.71 28.38
CA LEU A 62 -11.10 6.91 27.18
C LEU A 62 -12.35 6.04 27.34
N VAL A 63 -12.75 5.74 28.58
CA VAL A 63 -13.88 4.88 28.89
C VAL A 63 -14.90 5.65 29.71
N ASP A 64 -16.17 5.57 29.31
CA ASP A 64 -17.32 6.08 30.04
C ASP A 64 -18.41 5.00 30.09
N GLY A 65 -18.59 4.41 31.28
CA GLY A 65 -19.46 3.25 31.47
C GLY A 65 -19.10 2.09 30.55
N ALA A 66 -20.02 1.73 29.65
CA ALA A 66 -19.86 0.65 28.67
C ALA A 66 -19.45 1.16 27.28
N ARG A 67 -18.87 2.36 27.19
CA ARG A 67 -18.43 2.97 25.93
C ARG A 67 -16.95 3.34 25.98
N LEU A 68 -16.29 3.19 24.83
CA LEU A 68 -14.89 3.55 24.58
C LEU A 68 -14.86 4.66 23.53
N ASP A 69 -14.14 5.74 23.78
CA ASP A 69 -13.79 6.72 22.76
C ASP A 69 -12.68 6.14 21.88
N LEU A 70 -13.09 5.50 20.79
CA LEU A 70 -12.20 4.77 19.91
C LEU A 70 -11.19 5.70 19.22
N ALA A 71 -11.60 6.92 18.87
CA ALA A 71 -10.72 7.90 18.25
C ALA A 71 -9.67 8.41 19.23
N ALA A 72 -10.05 8.68 20.48
CA ALA A 72 -9.10 9.06 21.52
C ALA A 72 -8.13 7.91 21.86
N PHE A 73 -8.61 6.66 21.87
CA PHE A 73 -7.76 5.48 22.06
C PHE A 73 -6.74 5.32 20.92
N TRP A 74 -7.15 5.49 19.66
CA TRP A 74 -6.22 5.48 18.51
C TRP A 74 -5.12 6.53 18.64
N ARG A 75 -5.49 7.77 18.98
CA ARG A 75 -4.52 8.85 19.19
C ARG A 75 -3.59 8.58 20.37
N HIS A 76 -4.08 7.93 21.43
CA HIS A 76 -3.25 7.51 22.55
C HIS A 76 -2.16 6.51 22.14
N LEU A 77 -2.43 5.64 21.16
CA LEU A 77 -1.45 4.73 20.57
C LEU A 77 -0.48 5.45 19.60
N GLY A 78 -0.65 6.75 19.36
CA GLY A 78 0.06 7.48 18.31
C GLY A 78 -0.43 7.15 16.89
N TRP A 79 -1.61 6.53 16.77
CA TRP A 79 -2.16 6.10 15.49
C TRP A 79 -3.09 7.17 14.91
N PRO A 80 -3.17 7.31 13.57
CA PRO A 80 -4.03 8.31 12.94
C PRO A 80 -5.53 8.01 13.17
N ALA A 81 -6.28 9.02 13.59
CA ALA A 81 -7.75 9.02 13.59
C ALA A 81 -8.24 10.32 12.95
N VAL A 82 -8.55 10.24 11.65
CA VAL A 82 -8.98 11.37 10.82
C VAL A 82 -10.46 11.25 10.47
N HIS A 83 -11.13 12.36 10.18
CA HIS A 83 -12.55 12.36 9.85
C HIS A 83 -12.91 13.48 8.86
N ASP A 84 -14.12 13.38 8.30
CA ASP A 84 -14.73 14.43 7.48
C ASP A 84 -15.19 15.65 8.32
N ASP A 85 -15.70 16.71 7.69
CA ASP A 85 -15.92 17.98 8.40
C ASP A 85 -17.13 17.88 9.34
N ALA A 86 -18.05 16.96 9.03
CA ALA A 86 -19.22 16.66 9.84
C ALA A 86 -18.95 15.65 10.96
N GLY A 87 -17.81 14.93 10.94
CA GLY A 87 -17.55 13.81 11.85
C GLY A 87 -18.47 12.61 11.61
N ALA A 88 -19.01 12.51 10.39
CA ALA A 88 -19.89 11.45 9.93
C ALA A 88 -19.13 10.31 9.23
N LEU A 89 -17.88 10.54 8.82
CA LEU A 89 -16.96 9.54 8.29
C LEU A 89 -15.63 9.62 9.02
N TRP A 90 -15.22 8.52 9.64
CA TRP A 90 -13.95 8.37 10.35
C TRP A 90 -13.06 7.32 9.67
N VAL A 91 -11.77 7.61 9.55
CA VAL A 91 -10.74 6.66 9.17
C VAL A 91 -9.79 6.46 10.35
N LEU A 92 -9.68 5.21 10.80
CA LEU A 92 -8.76 4.77 11.84
C LEU A 92 -7.56 4.09 11.16
N GLY A 93 -6.44 4.81 11.09
CA GLY A 93 -5.21 4.36 10.44
C GLY A 93 -4.37 3.42 11.31
N GLU A 94 -3.45 2.70 10.69
CA GLU A 94 -2.36 2.00 11.37
C GLU A 94 -1.24 2.98 11.71
N GLY A 95 -0.64 2.87 12.90
CA GLY A 95 0.47 3.72 13.31
C GLY A 95 1.83 3.29 12.76
N ALA A 96 2.72 4.25 12.63
CA ALA A 96 4.08 4.05 12.12
C ALA A 96 4.88 2.99 12.91
N ASP A 97 4.72 2.95 14.24
CA ASP A 97 5.42 2.00 15.10
C ASP A 97 4.97 0.55 14.87
N SER A 98 3.68 0.32 14.62
CA SER A 98 3.15 -1.00 14.28
C SER A 98 3.80 -1.51 12.99
N GLN A 99 3.85 -0.64 11.99
CA GLN A 99 4.43 -0.96 10.70
C GLN A 99 5.95 -1.17 10.79
N ALA A 100 6.66 -0.31 11.53
CA ALA A 100 8.10 -0.44 11.76
C ALA A 100 8.44 -1.74 12.50
N ALA A 101 7.66 -2.12 13.53
CA ALA A 101 7.86 -3.37 14.26
C ALA A 101 7.67 -4.60 13.36
N ALA A 102 6.64 -4.59 12.50
CA ALA A 102 6.43 -5.67 11.54
C ALA A 102 7.66 -5.85 10.63
N TRP A 103 8.24 -4.74 10.17
CA TRP A 103 9.41 -4.76 9.30
C TRP A 103 10.72 -5.14 9.99
N GLU A 104 10.91 -4.79 11.26
CA GLU A 104 12.07 -5.23 12.04
C GLU A 104 12.14 -6.75 12.17
N SER A 105 10.98 -7.41 12.24
CA SER A 105 10.89 -8.87 12.27
C SER A 105 11.29 -9.53 10.94
N LEU A 106 11.30 -8.76 9.85
CA LEU A 106 11.40 -9.21 8.45
C LEU A 106 10.25 -10.13 7.99
N GLN A 107 9.30 -10.47 8.85
CA GLN A 107 8.09 -11.14 8.43
C GLN A 107 7.30 -10.18 7.55
N ALA A 108 6.96 -10.61 6.33
CA ALA A 108 6.13 -9.84 5.42
C ALA A 108 4.77 -9.57 6.08
N PRO A 109 4.36 -8.29 6.26
CA PRO A 109 3.06 -7.95 6.83
C PRO A 109 1.91 -8.60 6.05
N ASP A 110 1.07 -9.36 6.74
CA ASP A 110 -0.06 -10.03 6.08
C ASP A 110 -1.11 -9.01 5.62
N PHE A 111 -1.89 -9.40 4.62
CA PHE A 111 -3.01 -8.62 4.10
C PHE A 111 -4.03 -9.54 3.45
N GLU A 112 -5.24 -9.03 3.27
CA GLU A 112 -6.32 -9.72 2.59
C GLU A 112 -6.93 -8.77 1.55
N LEU A 113 -6.90 -9.14 0.27
CA LEU A 113 -7.41 -8.32 -0.83
C LEU A 113 -8.27 -9.15 -1.79
N PRO A 114 -9.29 -8.55 -2.44
CA PRO A 114 -10.09 -9.22 -3.44
C PRO A 114 -9.37 -9.35 -4.79
N ASP A 115 -9.65 -10.41 -5.53
CA ASP A 115 -9.41 -10.48 -6.98
C ASP A 115 -10.55 -9.80 -7.77
N LEU A 116 -10.49 -9.83 -9.11
CA LEU A 116 -11.53 -9.27 -9.99
C LEU A 116 -12.91 -9.92 -9.84
N ALA A 117 -13.00 -11.13 -9.28
CA ALA A 117 -14.24 -11.83 -8.98
C ALA A 117 -14.73 -11.57 -7.55
N GLY A 118 -14.01 -10.74 -6.78
CA GLY A 118 -14.32 -10.44 -5.38
C GLY A 118 -13.92 -11.54 -4.41
N ARG A 119 -13.17 -12.57 -4.85
CA ARG A 119 -12.67 -13.60 -3.93
C ARG A 119 -11.50 -13.02 -3.14
N MET A 120 -11.54 -13.16 -1.83
CA MET A 120 -10.48 -12.69 -0.95
C MET A 120 -9.30 -13.66 -0.98
N HIS A 121 -8.09 -13.11 -1.05
CA HIS A 121 -6.83 -13.85 -0.98
C HIS A 121 -5.94 -13.22 0.09
N ARG A 122 -5.25 -14.06 0.87
CA ARG A 122 -4.28 -13.61 1.86
C ARG A 122 -2.86 -13.88 1.40
N LEU A 123 -1.92 -13.02 1.79
CA LEU A 123 -0.51 -13.33 1.56
C LEU A 123 -0.09 -14.60 2.32
N SER A 124 -0.65 -14.82 3.51
CA SER A 124 -0.42 -16.04 4.29
C SER A 124 -0.89 -17.33 3.60
N ASP A 125 -1.81 -17.27 2.64
CA ASP A 125 -2.21 -18.44 1.83
C ASP A 125 -1.10 -18.92 0.89
N LEU A 126 -0.08 -18.08 0.64
CA LEU A 126 1.06 -18.38 -0.21
C LEU A 126 2.28 -18.90 0.57
N ARG A 127 2.16 -19.18 1.87
CA ARG A 127 3.24 -19.80 2.65
C ARG A 127 3.67 -21.13 2.02
N GLY A 128 4.97 -21.40 2.05
CA GLY A 128 5.59 -22.51 1.33
C GLY A 128 5.95 -22.20 -0.13
N GLN A 129 5.62 -21.00 -0.64
CA GLN A 129 6.04 -20.53 -1.95
C GLN A 129 6.89 -19.26 -1.84
N ARG A 130 7.83 -19.09 -2.78
CA ARG A 130 8.51 -17.82 -3.01
C ARG A 130 7.57 -16.88 -3.74
N VAL A 131 7.38 -15.68 -3.20
CA VAL A 131 6.45 -14.70 -3.77
C VAL A 131 7.22 -13.50 -4.31
N PHE A 132 7.13 -13.27 -5.62
CA PHE A 132 7.45 -11.99 -6.25
C PHE A 132 6.20 -11.13 -6.23
N MET A 133 6.05 -10.30 -5.19
CA MET A 133 4.91 -9.40 -5.06
C MET A 133 5.21 -8.09 -5.76
N ALA A 134 4.45 -7.75 -6.80
CA ALA A 134 4.67 -6.55 -7.60
C ALA A 134 3.40 -5.68 -7.69
N THR A 135 3.55 -4.39 -7.44
CA THR A 135 2.48 -3.40 -7.62
C THR A 135 2.49 -2.82 -9.01
N TRP A 136 1.31 -2.50 -9.53
CA TRP A 136 1.09 -1.82 -10.80
C TRP A 136 -0.19 -0.99 -10.72
N ALA A 137 -0.48 -0.21 -11.76
CA ALA A 137 -1.76 0.49 -11.88
C ALA A 137 -2.15 0.75 -13.33
N SER A 138 -3.45 0.89 -13.62
CA SER A 138 -3.93 1.15 -14.99
C SER A 138 -3.45 2.49 -15.54
N TRP A 139 -3.22 3.45 -14.64
CA TRP A 139 -2.74 4.80 -14.94
C TRP A 139 -1.22 4.88 -15.15
N CYS A 140 -0.49 3.76 -15.03
CA CYS A 140 0.94 3.70 -15.26
C CYS A 140 1.29 2.87 -16.49
N GLY A 141 2.39 3.24 -17.17
CA GLY A 141 2.90 2.47 -18.29
C GLY A 141 3.30 1.04 -17.92
N CYS A 142 3.56 0.75 -16.64
CA CYS A 142 3.86 -0.59 -16.16
C CYS A 142 2.69 -1.58 -16.23
N ARG A 143 1.48 -1.15 -16.59
CA ARG A 143 0.38 -2.06 -16.95
C ARG A 143 0.75 -3.09 -18.02
N VAL A 144 1.77 -2.80 -18.85
CA VAL A 144 2.30 -3.75 -19.84
C VAL A 144 3.24 -4.81 -19.22
N ASP A 145 3.75 -4.59 -18.00
CA ASP A 145 4.63 -5.54 -17.32
C ASP A 145 3.89 -6.83 -16.91
N LEU A 146 2.54 -6.82 -16.86
CA LEU A 146 1.75 -8.01 -16.57
C LEU A 146 2.09 -9.18 -17.50
N ALA A 147 2.30 -8.91 -18.81
CA ALA A 147 2.69 -9.94 -19.77
C ALA A 147 4.12 -10.44 -19.53
N LEU A 148 5.03 -9.57 -19.09
CA LEU A 148 6.40 -9.95 -18.72
C LEU A 148 6.41 -10.82 -17.46
N TRP A 149 5.57 -10.49 -16.49
CA TRP A 149 5.40 -11.29 -15.28
C TRP A 149 4.71 -12.62 -15.56
N GLN A 150 3.84 -12.70 -16.58
CA GLN A 150 3.28 -13.97 -17.03
C GLN A 150 4.36 -14.89 -17.63
N ALA A 151 5.30 -14.33 -18.39
CA ALA A 151 6.45 -15.09 -18.86
C ALA A 151 7.35 -15.54 -17.69
N LEU A 152 7.54 -14.67 -16.68
CA LEU A 152 8.26 -15.04 -15.45
C LEU A 152 7.58 -16.21 -14.73
N GLN A 153 6.27 -16.13 -14.48
CA GLN A 153 5.48 -17.19 -13.86
C GLN A 153 5.61 -18.51 -14.62
N ALA A 154 5.50 -18.49 -15.95
CA ALA A 154 5.62 -19.69 -16.77
C ALA A 154 7.02 -20.33 -16.67
N SER A 155 8.08 -19.52 -16.58
CA SER A 155 9.46 -20.01 -16.48
C SER A 155 9.87 -20.48 -15.08
N ALA A 156 9.32 -19.88 -14.03
CA ALA A 156 9.77 -20.08 -12.65
C ALA A 156 8.78 -20.83 -11.76
N GLY A 157 7.49 -20.92 -12.13
CA GLY A 157 6.43 -21.40 -11.26
C GLY A 157 6.59 -22.85 -10.79
N ALA A 158 7.26 -23.70 -11.58
CA ALA A 158 7.55 -25.09 -11.22
C ALA A 158 8.48 -25.23 -9.99
N HIS A 159 9.17 -24.16 -9.61
CA HIS A 159 10.10 -24.16 -8.48
C HIS A 159 9.43 -23.72 -7.16
N GLY A 160 8.11 -23.86 -7.00
CA GLY A 160 7.43 -23.36 -5.78
C GLY A 160 7.50 -21.84 -5.67
N PHE A 161 7.32 -21.17 -6.82
CA PHE A 161 7.36 -19.72 -6.95
C PHE A 161 6.04 -19.21 -7.53
N THR A 162 5.61 -18.04 -7.08
CA THR A 162 4.50 -17.32 -7.68
C THR A 162 4.78 -15.84 -7.82
N VAL A 163 4.36 -15.27 -8.93
CA VAL A 163 4.08 -13.83 -9.01
C VAL A 163 2.81 -13.53 -8.20
N LEU A 164 2.77 -12.40 -7.53
CA LEU A 164 1.56 -11.83 -6.94
C LEU A 164 1.44 -10.39 -7.42
N ALA A 165 0.55 -10.12 -8.37
CA ALA A 165 0.37 -8.77 -8.91
C ALA A 165 -0.72 -8.02 -8.15
N ILE A 166 -0.43 -6.79 -7.73
CA ILE A 166 -1.36 -5.97 -6.93
C ILE A 166 -1.63 -4.67 -7.69
N ALA A 167 -2.86 -4.48 -8.12
CA ALA A 167 -3.30 -3.26 -8.78
C ALA A 167 -3.61 -2.20 -7.72
N LEU A 168 -2.83 -1.11 -7.67
CA LEU A 168 -3.17 0.09 -6.91
C LEU A 168 -4.23 0.87 -7.70
N ASP A 169 -5.44 0.34 -7.72
CA ASP A 169 -6.53 0.83 -8.55
C ASP A 169 -7.88 0.27 -8.08
N ASP A 170 -8.96 0.77 -8.67
CA ASP A 170 -10.26 0.10 -8.57
C ASP A 170 -10.36 -1.08 -9.55
N ALA A 171 -11.26 -2.03 -9.25
CA ALA A 171 -11.44 -3.23 -10.06
C ALA A 171 -11.88 -2.94 -11.50
N ALA A 172 -12.65 -1.88 -11.74
CA ALA A 172 -13.13 -1.52 -13.08
C ALA A 172 -11.98 -0.98 -13.95
N SER A 173 -11.12 -0.13 -13.37
CA SER A 173 -9.93 0.42 -14.03
C SER A 173 -8.88 -0.66 -14.31
N ALA A 174 -8.69 -1.62 -13.39
CA ALA A 174 -7.71 -2.70 -13.54
C ALA A 174 -8.15 -3.79 -14.53
N ARG A 175 -9.46 -4.08 -14.60
CA ARG A 175 -10.04 -5.21 -15.34
C ARG A 175 -9.53 -5.38 -16.78
N PRO A 176 -9.55 -4.35 -17.65
CA PRO A 176 -9.15 -4.52 -19.05
C PRO A 176 -7.70 -5.00 -19.21
N TRP A 177 -6.81 -4.61 -18.30
CA TRP A 177 -5.39 -4.96 -18.35
C TRP A 177 -5.13 -6.38 -17.85
N ILE A 178 -5.82 -6.78 -16.77
CA ILE A 178 -5.73 -8.13 -16.23
C ILE A 178 -6.31 -9.13 -17.24
N GLU A 179 -7.49 -8.84 -17.81
CA GLU A 179 -8.13 -9.71 -18.80
C GLU A 179 -7.29 -9.83 -20.08
N ALA A 180 -6.67 -8.74 -20.54
CA ALA A 180 -5.77 -8.78 -21.69
C ALA A 180 -4.47 -9.57 -21.44
N ALA A 181 -3.92 -9.51 -20.21
CA ALA A 181 -2.73 -10.26 -19.84
C ALA A 181 -2.99 -11.74 -19.58
N ALA A 182 -4.25 -12.12 -19.28
CA ALA A 182 -4.68 -13.47 -18.95
C ALA A 182 -3.72 -14.21 -17.99
N PRO A 183 -3.41 -13.62 -16.81
CA PRO A 183 -2.38 -14.15 -15.93
C PRO A 183 -2.80 -15.50 -15.33
N THR A 184 -1.83 -16.40 -15.22
CA THR A 184 -1.93 -17.67 -14.49
C THR A 184 -1.56 -17.54 -13.00
N PHE A 185 -1.14 -16.34 -12.59
CA PHE A 185 -0.83 -15.98 -11.22
C PHE A 185 -1.93 -15.10 -10.62
N PRO A 186 -2.04 -15.00 -9.28
CA PRO A 186 -3.04 -14.14 -8.65
C PRO A 186 -2.84 -12.65 -8.96
N CYS A 187 -3.92 -11.96 -9.34
CA CYS A 187 -3.94 -10.51 -9.48
C CYS A 187 -5.02 -9.90 -8.58
N LEU A 188 -4.60 -9.10 -7.61
CA LEU A 188 -5.44 -8.55 -6.54
C LEU A 188 -5.64 -7.04 -6.70
N ILE A 189 -6.72 -6.53 -6.12
CA ILE A 189 -7.15 -5.14 -6.20
C ILE A 189 -6.93 -4.46 -4.85
N ASP A 190 -6.04 -3.46 -4.82
CA ASP A 190 -5.75 -2.63 -3.66
C ASP A 190 -6.28 -1.21 -3.85
N ALA A 191 -7.61 -1.09 -3.87
CA ALA A 191 -8.29 0.19 -4.07
C ALA A 191 -8.01 1.20 -2.95
N GLU A 192 -7.65 0.72 -1.76
CA GLU A 192 -7.42 1.54 -0.56
C GLU A 192 -5.93 1.78 -0.26
N HIS A 193 -5.02 1.29 -1.13
CA HIS A 193 -3.57 1.37 -0.95
C HIS A 193 -3.11 0.77 0.40
N LEU A 194 -3.76 -0.29 0.89
CA LEU A 194 -3.41 -0.99 2.12
C LEU A 194 -2.07 -1.70 2.01
N VAL A 195 -1.80 -2.36 0.89
CA VAL A 195 -0.51 -3.03 0.65
C VAL A 195 0.55 -1.97 0.35
N ALA A 196 0.20 -0.93 -0.41
CA ALA A 196 1.11 0.19 -0.63
C ALA A 196 1.54 0.86 0.68
N GLN A 197 0.60 1.06 1.62
CA GLN A 197 0.90 1.50 2.98
C GLN A 197 1.82 0.50 3.66
N ARG A 198 1.37 -0.74 3.90
CA ARG A 198 2.08 -1.75 4.72
C ARG A 198 3.51 -2.03 4.29
N TYR A 199 3.79 -1.95 3.00
CA TYR A 199 5.11 -2.17 2.44
C TYR A 199 5.83 -0.89 2.03
N ASN A 200 5.24 0.29 2.24
CA ASN A 200 5.77 1.59 1.79
C ASN A 200 6.15 1.58 0.30
N LEU A 201 5.23 1.09 -0.52
CA LEU A 201 5.35 1.09 -1.98
C LEU A 201 4.89 2.45 -2.50
N VAL A 202 5.85 3.36 -2.57
CA VAL A 202 5.67 4.77 -2.92
C VAL A 202 5.49 5.03 -4.42
N ASN A 203 5.73 4.05 -5.29
CA ASN A 203 5.59 4.21 -6.74
C ASN A 203 5.22 2.87 -7.41
N VAL A 204 4.86 2.90 -8.69
CA VAL A 204 4.57 1.70 -9.48
C VAL A 204 5.33 1.69 -10.81
N PRO A 205 5.93 0.55 -11.20
CA PRO A 205 5.89 -0.70 -10.48
C PRO A 205 6.96 -0.73 -9.40
N GLN A 206 6.63 -1.32 -8.27
CA GLN A 206 7.60 -1.73 -7.26
C GLN A 206 7.35 -3.18 -6.88
N ALA A 207 8.38 -3.84 -6.36
CA ALA A 207 8.29 -5.23 -5.96
C ALA A 207 8.96 -5.49 -4.61
N VAL A 208 8.49 -6.55 -3.95
CA VAL A 208 9.03 -7.12 -2.72
C VAL A 208 9.19 -8.63 -2.96
N TRP A 209 10.33 -9.20 -2.56
CA TRP A 209 10.57 -10.63 -2.69
C TRP A 209 10.44 -11.28 -1.32
N ILE A 210 9.61 -12.30 -1.23
CA ILE A 210 9.20 -12.94 0.01
C ILE A 210 9.50 -14.44 -0.10
N ASP A 211 10.26 -15.00 0.82
CA ASP A 211 10.60 -16.43 0.84
C ASP A 211 9.43 -17.32 1.29
N GLU A 212 9.65 -18.63 1.24
CA GLU A 212 8.68 -19.68 1.57
C GLU A 212 8.17 -19.58 3.02
N GLU A 213 8.99 -19.09 3.95
CA GLU A 213 8.61 -18.81 5.34
C GLU A 213 7.86 -17.49 5.51
N GLY A 214 7.73 -16.72 4.42
CA GLY A 214 7.05 -15.43 4.40
C GLY A 214 7.91 -14.27 4.86
N ARG A 215 9.24 -14.38 4.83
CA ARG A 215 10.17 -13.31 5.19
C ARG A 215 10.57 -12.51 3.96
N ILE A 216 10.73 -11.20 4.14
CA ILE A 216 11.21 -10.31 3.09
C ILE A 216 12.71 -10.57 2.89
N VAL A 217 13.08 -11.05 1.70
CA VAL A 217 14.48 -11.23 1.27
C VAL A 217 14.95 -10.12 0.34
N ARG A 218 14.02 -9.38 -0.28
CA ARG A 218 14.29 -8.09 -0.91
C ARG A 218 13.18 -7.09 -0.58
N PRO A 219 13.51 -5.93 0.03
CA PRO A 219 12.53 -4.90 0.36
C PRO A 219 12.04 -4.16 -0.90
N PRO A 220 11.04 -3.27 -0.77
CA PRO A 220 10.51 -2.48 -1.86
C PRO A 220 11.58 -1.87 -2.78
N GLU A 221 11.52 -2.24 -4.06
CA GLU A 221 12.42 -1.72 -5.09
C GLU A 221 11.69 -1.58 -6.43
N SER A 222 12.29 -0.90 -7.42
CA SER A 222 11.63 -0.45 -8.67
C SER A 222 11.19 -1.55 -9.66
N ALA A 223 11.26 -2.83 -9.27
CA ALA A 223 10.88 -3.97 -10.12
C ALA A 223 11.53 -3.94 -11.52
N GLY A 224 12.80 -3.53 -11.60
CA GLY A 224 13.54 -3.36 -12.87
C GLY A 224 13.13 -2.14 -13.70
N SER A 225 12.38 -1.19 -13.14
CA SER A 225 12.09 0.10 -13.76
C SER A 225 13.23 1.09 -13.58
N THR A 226 13.30 2.09 -14.46
CA THR A 226 14.42 3.03 -14.51
C THR A 226 13.96 4.45 -14.81
N ASP A 227 14.85 5.40 -14.54
CA ASP A 227 14.67 6.83 -14.83
C ASP A 227 14.65 7.19 -16.31
N GLY A 228 14.74 6.22 -17.22
CA GLY A 228 14.70 6.48 -18.67
C GLY A 228 13.44 7.21 -19.13
N LEU A 229 12.37 7.25 -18.32
CA LEU A 229 11.21 8.12 -18.57
C LEU A 229 11.62 9.61 -18.67
N ARG A 230 12.60 10.07 -17.90
CA ARG A 230 13.09 11.45 -17.87
C ARG A 230 13.80 11.86 -19.17
N GLU A 231 14.26 10.88 -19.95
CA GLU A 231 14.94 11.08 -21.23
C GLU A 231 14.00 10.98 -22.44
N ARG A 232 12.69 10.90 -22.19
CA ARG A 232 11.66 10.92 -23.25
C ARG A 232 11.52 12.33 -23.82
N ASP A 233 11.37 12.42 -25.14
CA ASP A 233 10.92 13.63 -25.80
C ASP A 233 9.47 13.91 -25.38
N ARG A 234 9.26 15.03 -24.69
CA ARG A 234 7.95 15.39 -24.13
C ARG A 234 6.96 15.91 -25.19
N GLN A 235 7.44 16.35 -26.35
CA GLN A 235 6.58 16.80 -27.45
C GLN A 235 6.09 15.60 -28.26
N THR A 236 6.99 14.69 -28.63
CA THR A 236 6.67 13.55 -29.50
C THR A 236 6.30 12.29 -28.72
N ASN A 237 6.51 12.26 -27.41
CA ASN A 237 6.49 11.08 -26.56
C ASN A 237 7.51 9.98 -26.97
N ALA A 238 8.38 10.26 -27.93
CA ALA A 238 9.39 9.32 -28.40
C ALA A 238 10.50 9.13 -27.35
N MET A 239 11.05 7.94 -27.31
CA MET A 239 12.20 7.63 -26.46
C MET A 239 13.38 7.25 -27.36
N PRO A 240 14.60 7.78 -27.13
CA PRO A 240 15.76 7.40 -27.92
C PRO A 240 15.98 5.88 -27.87
N GLU A 241 16.34 5.27 -29.00
CA GLU A 241 16.53 3.81 -29.10
C GLU A 241 17.52 3.28 -28.07
N ALA A 242 18.61 4.01 -27.81
CA ALA A 242 19.59 3.66 -26.78
C ALA A 242 18.98 3.59 -25.37
N VAL A 243 18.01 4.47 -25.06
CA VAL A 243 17.30 4.47 -23.78
C VAL A 243 16.33 3.30 -23.72
N VAL A 244 15.62 3.01 -24.81
CA VAL A 244 14.74 1.82 -24.92
C VAL A 244 15.53 0.54 -24.70
N ALA A 245 16.67 0.38 -25.38
CA ALA A 245 17.56 -0.78 -25.25
C ALA A 245 18.10 -0.91 -23.82
N ARG A 246 18.57 0.19 -23.22
CA ARG A 246 19.04 0.20 -21.82
C ARG A 246 17.95 -0.21 -20.83
N ARG A 247 16.73 0.31 -20.99
CA ARG A 247 15.57 -0.05 -20.15
C ARG A 247 15.25 -1.54 -20.26
N ALA A 248 15.21 -2.06 -21.48
CA ALA A 248 14.97 -3.47 -21.74
C ALA A 248 16.05 -4.35 -21.10
N ALA A 249 17.32 -3.99 -21.24
CA ALA A 249 18.44 -4.73 -20.64
C ALA A 249 18.35 -4.75 -19.10
N ILE A 250 18.09 -3.60 -18.45
CA ILE A 250 17.96 -3.55 -16.98
C ILE A 250 16.76 -4.38 -16.50
N LYS A 251 15.61 -4.30 -17.18
CA LYS A 251 14.44 -5.11 -16.84
C LYS A 251 14.75 -6.60 -17.00
N ALA A 252 15.44 -7.00 -18.07
CA ALA A 252 15.85 -8.39 -18.30
C ALA A 252 16.77 -8.89 -17.17
N THR A 253 17.83 -8.16 -16.84
CA THR A 253 18.74 -8.50 -15.73
C THR A 253 17.99 -8.64 -14.40
N TYR A 254 17.02 -7.77 -14.14
CA TYR A 254 16.20 -7.86 -12.94
C TYR A 254 15.34 -9.12 -12.92
N LEU A 255 14.67 -9.45 -14.02
CA LEU A 255 13.85 -10.67 -14.10
C LEU A 255 14.70 -11.95 -14.08
N ASP A 256 15.92 -11.93 -14.62
CA ASP A 256 16.87 -13.04 -14.49
C ASP A 256 17.30 -13.26 -13.03
N ALA A 257 17.51 -12.18 -12.27
CA ALA A 257 17.77 -12.28 -10.83
C ALA A 257 16.57 -12.86 -10.06
N VAL A 258 15.33 -12.51 -10.46
CA VAL A 258 14.12 -13.13 -9.87
C VAL A 258 14.07 -14.62 -10.21
N ARG A 259 14.38 -15.03 -11.45
CA ARG A 259 14.42 -16.44 -11.85
C ARG A 259 15.47 -17.23 -11.08
N ASP A 260 16.68 -16.68 -10.94
CA ASP A 260 17.74 -17.30 -10.14
C ASP A 260 17.31 -17.50 -8.69
N TRP A 261 16.66 -16.51 -8.08
CA TRP A 261 16.10 -16.64 -6.74
C TRP A 261 14.92 -17.63 -6.67
N ALA A 262 14.05 -17.64 -7.68
CA ALA A 262 12.95 -18.58 -7.77
C ALA A 262 13.43 -20.03 -7.94
N GLU A 263 14.62 -20.27 -8.48
CA GLU A 263 15.21 -21.61 -8.57
C GLU A 263 15.96 -21.95 -7.26
N HIS A 264 16.86 -21.08 -6.81
CA HIS A 264 17.85 -21.40 -5.76
C HIS A 264 17.48 -20.95 -4.33
N GLY A 265 16.49 -20.07 -4.19
CA GLY A 265 15.92 -19.65 -2.91
C GLY A 265 16.98 -18.92 -2.07
N ALA A 266 17.15 -19.33 -0.81
CA ALA A 266 18.18 -18.74 0.06
C ALA A 266 19.62 -18.92 -0.45
N ALA A 267 19.88 -19.86 -1.38
CA ALA A 267 21.20 -20.04 -1.99
C ALA A 267 21.45 -19.05 -3.15
N SER A 268 20.43 -18.33 -3.63
CA SER A 268 20.61 -17.29 -4.65
C SER A 268 21.42 -16.13 -4.09
N ARG A 269 22.38 -15.64 -4.88
CA ARG A 269 23.15 -14.42 -4.58
C ARG A 269 22.28 -13.16 -4.48
N HIS A 270 21.05 -13.21 -4.98
CA HIS A 270 20.13 -12.07 -5.01
C HIS A 270 19.20 -12.02 -3.78
N ALA A 271 19.12 -13.10 -3.00
CA ALA A 271 18.49 -13.09 -1.68
C ALA A 271 19.41 -12.36 -0.69
N LEU A 272 18.93 -11.24 -0.13
CA LEU A 272 19.76 -10.42 0.75
C LEU A 272 19.82 -11.02 2.15
N ALA A 273 20.96 -10.86 2.81
CA ALA A 273 21.08 -11.20 4.22
C ALA A 273 20.11 -10.33 5.07
N PRO A 274 19.55 -10.88 6.18
CA PRO A 274 18.60 -10.16 7.04
C PRO A 274 19.04 -8.74 7.48
N GLN A 275 20.34 -8.54 7.75
CA GLN A 275 20.86 -7.22 8.13
C GLN A 275 20.80 -6.22 6.97
N GLU A 276 21.03 -6.68 5.75
CA GLU A 276 20.98 -5.86 4.55
C GLU A 276 19.54 -5.48 4.19
N VAL A 277 18.59 -6.40 4.35
CA VAL A 277 17.15 -6.09 4.20
C VAL A 277 16.75 -4.98 5.17
N ARG A 278 17.10 -5.10 6.46
CA ARG A 278 16.81 -4.06 7.47
C ARG A 278 17.43 -2.71 7.15
N ARG A 279 18.65 -2.69 6.60
CA ARG A 279 19.33 -1.45 6.20
C ARG A 279 18.61 -0.73 5.06
N ARG A 280 17.99 -1.48 4.15
CA ARG A 280 17.29 -0.94 2.96
C ARG A 280 15.82 -0.58 3.23
N LEU A 281 15.21 -1.09 4.29
CA LEU A 281 13.83 -0.77 4.66
C LEU A 281 13.72 0.68 5.18
N GLN A 282 12.86 1.48 4.52
CA GLN A 282 12.62 2.88 4.88
C GLN A 282 11.45 3.01 5.86
N ARG A 283 11.76 3.14 7.15
CA ARG A 283 10.74 3.18 8.21
C ARG A 283 9.78 4.36 7.99
N PRO A 284 8.46 4.12 7.99
CA PRO A 284 7.48 5.19 7.99
C PRO A 284 7.54 5.96 9.32
N ASP A 285 7.17 7.23 9.29
CA ASP A 285 6.97 8.05 10.48
C ASP A 285 5.46 8.38 10.67
N ALA A 286 5.14 9.13 11.72
CA ALA A 286 3.76 9.50 12.02
C ALA A 286 3.09 10.33 10.90
N ALA A 287 3.86 11.14 10.17
CA ALA A 287 3.33 11.93 9.06
C ALA A 287 2.96 11.01 7.88
N ILE A 288 3.80 10.02 7.58
CA ILE A 288 3.50 8.99 6.57
C ILE A 288 2.26 8.19 6.97
N ALA A 289 2.14 7.78 8.23
CA ALA A 289 0.96 7.07 8.72
C ALA A 289 -0.32 7.93 8.55
N GLU A 290 -0.27 9.21 8.92
CA GLU A 290 -1.40 10.13 8.72
C GLU A 290 -1.71 10.36 7.23
N ALA A 291 -0.68 10.41 6.36
CA ALA A 291 -0.87 10.55 4.92
C ALA A 291 -1.75 9.43 4.36
N HIS A 292 -1.49 8.17 4.73
CA HIS A 292 -2.29 7.02 4.28
C HIS A 292 -3.72 7.07 4.84
N ALA A 293 -3.91 7.47 6.10
CA ALA A 293 -5.26 7.63 6.66
C ALA A 293 -6.07 8.72 5.93
N ARG A 294 -5.42 9.87 5.62
CA ARG A 294 -6.05 10.95 4.85
C ARG A 294 -6.29 10.57 3.40
N PHE A 295 -5.41 9.80 2.79
CA PHE A 295 -5.60 9.28 1.44
C PHE A 295 -6.91 8.49 1.37
N ARG A 296 -7.09 7.52 2.28
CA ARG A 296 -8.31 6.70 2.37
C ARG A 296 -9.56 7.54 2.66
N LEU A 297 -9.46 8.51 3.56
CA LEU A 297 -10.55 9.44 3.83
C LEU A 297 -10.94 10.21 2.56
N GLY A 298 -9.95 10.72 1.83
CA GLY A 298 -10.14 11.40 0.55
C GLY A 298 -10.85 10.52 -0.48
N GLN A 299 -10.42 9.26 -0.64
CA GLN A 299 -11.06 8.32 -1.56
C GLN A 299 -12.52 8.03 -1.19
N SER A 300 -12.80 7.80 0.09
CA SER A 300 -14.15 7.57 0.57
C SER A 300 -15.06 8.80 0.36
N LEU A 301 -14.55 10.00 0.59
CA LEU A 301 -15.27 11.24 0.33
C LEU A 301 -15.57 11.43 -1.16
N LEU A 302 -14.61 11.14 -2.05
CA LEU A 302 -14.83 11.19 -3.49
C LEU A 302 -15.91 10.21 -3.94
N ARG A 303 -15.91 8.97 -3.43
CA ARG A 303 -16.96 7.98 -3.71
C ARG A 303 -18.34 8.42 -3.20
N ALA A 304 -18.37 9.16 -2.09
CA ALA A 304 -19.60 9.73 -1.54
C ALA A 304 -20.05 11.03 -2.25
N GLY A 305 -19.36 11.46 -3.32
CA GLY A 305 -19.68 12.69 -4.06
C GLY A 305 -19.23 13.99 -3.38
N GLN A 306 -18.44 13.91 -2.31
CA GLN A 306 -17.92 15.08 -1.58
C GLN A 306 -16.60 15.55 -2.18
N GLU A 307 -16.65 16.02 -3.44
CA GLU A 307 -15.45 16.28 -4.25
C GLU A 307 -14.45 17.25 -3.62
N ALA A 308 -14.93 18.41 -3.13
CA ALA A 308 -14.07 19.46 -2.61
C ALA A 308 -13.28 18.99 -1.37
N GLN A 309 -13.99 18.35 -0.44
CA GLN A 309 -13.35 17.85 0.77
C GLN A 309 -12.45 16.64 0.47
N GLY A 310 -12.90 15.73 -0.39
CA GLY A 310 -12.10 14.58 -0.81
C GLY A 310 -10.76 15.02 -1.41
N ARG A 311 -10.76 15.98 -2.34
CA ARG A 311 -9.53 16.55 -2.92
C ARG A 311 -8.63 17.19 -1.86
N ALA A 312 -9.20 17.95 -0.92
CA ALA A 312 -8.42 18.57 0.15
C ALA A 312 -7.67 17.54 1.02
N GLN A 313 -8.29 16.39 1.30
CA GLN A 313 -7.65 15.29 2.05
C GLN A 313 -6.53 14.62 1.24
N LEU A 314 -6.74 14.40 -0.06
CA LEU A 314 -5.72 13.82 -0.95
C LEU A 314 -4.51 14.75 -1.15
N ASP A 315 -4.75 16.06 -1.25
CA ASP A 315 -3.68 17.05 -1.30
C ASP A 315 -2.90 17.07 0.01
N MET A 316 -3.58 16.94 1.15
CA MET A 316 -2.91 16.83 2.45
C MET A 316 -2.08 15.54 2.56
N ALA A 317 -2.62 14.41 2.12
CA ALA A 317 -1.89 13.15 2.06
C ALA A 317 -0.60 13.28 1.23
N SER A 318 -0.69 13.91 0.06
CA SER A 318 0.46 14.18 -0.81
C SER A 318 1.50 15.13 -0.19
N ARG A 319 1.08 16.05 0.69
CA ARG A 319 2.00 16.94 1.43
C ARG A 319 2.69 16.22 2.59
N LEU A 320 1.98 15.34 3.29
CA LEU A 320 2.51 14.56 4.42
C LEU A 320 3.47 13.45 3.96
N HIS A 321 3.24 12.87 2.78
CA HIS A 321 4.12 11.85 2.20
C HIS A 321 4.54 12.22 0.76
N PRO A 322 5.42 13.22 0.59
CA PRO A 322 5.78 13.76 -0.71
C PRO A 322 6.53 12.77 -1.62
N ASP A 323 7.15 11.75 -1.04
CA ASP A 323 7.85 10.72 -1.80
C ASP A 323 6.90 9.66 -2.40
N SER A 324 5.65 9.60 -1.93
CA SER A 324 4.63 8.70 -2.45
C SER A 324 3.95 9.23 -3.71
N TRP A 325 4.55 8.89 -4.85
CA TRP A 325 3.95 9.01 -6.17
C TRP A 325 2.70 8.16 -6.34
N ALA A 326 2.55 7.05 -5.62
CA ALA A 326 1.33 6.24 -5.64
C ALA A 326 0.12 7.06 -5.16
N ILE A 327 0.21 7.70 -3.99
CA ILE A 327 -0.82 8.61 -3.45
C ILE A 327 -1.13 9.74 -4.44
N TRP A 328 -0.09 10.43 -4.94
CA TRP A 328 -0.30 11.58 -5.81
C TRP A 328 -0.88 11.20 -7.18
N ARG A 329 -0.35 10.15 -7.83
CA ARG A 329 -0.75 9.75 -9.19
C ARG A 329 -2.12 9.09 -9.24
N GLN A 330 -2.60 8.50 -8.15
CA GLN A 330 -3.94 7.89 -8.10
C GLN A 330 -5.04 8.88 -8.52
N HIS A 331 -4.88 10.16 -8.17
CA HIS A 331 -5.87 11.22 -8.42
C HIS A 331 -5.37 12.31 -9.37
N ALA A 332 -4.19 12.13 -9.95
CA ALA A 332 -3.67 13.02 -10.97
C ALA A 332 -4.48 12.91 -12.27
N GLU A 333 -4.46 13.99 -13.04
CA GLU A 333 -5.07 14.02 -14.37
C GLU A 333 -4.47 12.94 -15.28
N ARG A 334 -5.34 12.24 -16.00
CA ARG A 334 -4.97 11.20 -16.96
C ARG A 334 -4.95 11.80 -18.36
N ASP A 335 -3.94 11.46 -19.16
CA ASP A 335 -3.90 11.82 -20.57
C ASP A 335 -4.89 11.00 -21.42
N ALA A 336 -4.95 11.25 -22.74
CA ALA A 336 -5.82 10.52 -23.65
C ALA A 336 -5.56 9.00 -23.72
N ARG A 337 -4.40 8.52 -23.23
CA ARG A 337 -4.03 7.09 -23.14
C ARG A 337 -4.42 6.49 -21.78
N GLY A 338 -5.03 7.29 -20.92
CA GLY A 338 -5.36 6.95 -19.54
C GLY A 338 -4.14 6.97 -18.60
N LEU A 339 -3.00 7.56 -19.01
CA LEU A 339 -1.79 7.58 -18.19
C LEU A 339 -1.74 8.84 -17.31
N ALA A 340 -1.41 8.69 -16.03
CA ALA A 340 -1.17 9.79 -15.10
C ALA A 340 0.21 10.43 -15.34
N VAL A 341 0.35 11.14 -16.47
CA VAL A 341 1.58 11.80 -16.97
C VAL A 341 1.29 13.21 -17.54
N SER A 342 0.37 13.93 -16.90
CA SER A 342 -0.03 15.31 -17.26
C SER A 342 1.11 16.34 -17.09
N PRO A 343 0.94 17.62 -17.50
CA PRO A 343 1.94 18.66 -17.24
C PRO A 343 2.36 18.76 -15.76
N ALA A 344 1.41 18.66 -14.83
CA ALA A 344 1.68 18.67 -13.39
C ALA A 344 2.56 17.48 -12.94
N PHE A 345 2.45 16.33 -13.60
CA PHE A 345 3.35 15.20 -13.34
C PHE A 345 4.79 15.57 -13.72
N TRP A 346 5.00 16.20 -14.88
CA TRP A 346 6.33 16.61 -15.32
C TRP A 346 6.92 17.72 -14.47
N GLU A 347 6.13 18.69 -14.04
CA GLU A 347 6.56 19.71 -13.06
C GLU A 347 7.07 19.05 -11.77
N ARG A 348 6.34 18.04 -11.27
CA ARG A 348 6.77 17.27 -10.09
C ARG A 348 8.04 16.46 -10.35
N VAL A 349 8.20 15.88 -11.54
CA VAL A 349 9.42 15.13 -11.92
C VAL A 349 10.62 16.06 -12.01
N ASP A 350 10.44 17.26 -12.56
CA ASP A 350 11.49 18.27 -12.67
C ASP A 350 11.89 18.80 -11.28
N ALA A 351 10.93 18.96 -10.37
CA ALA A 351 11.15 19.36 -8.99
C ALA A 351 12.00 18.36 -8.17
N LEU A 352 12.19 17.13 -8.65
CA LEU A 352 13.12 16.18 -8.01
C LEU A 352 14.59 16.60 -8.12
N GLY A 353 14.93 17.48 -9.08
CA GLY A 353 16.33 17.79 -9.39
C GLY A 353 17.11 16.51 -9.72
N ASP A 354 18.15 16.23 -8.94
CA ASP A 354 19.02 15.05 -9.08
C ASP A 354 18.47 13.78 -8.41
N LYS A 355 17.38 13.88 -7.62
CA LYS A 355 16.76 12.71 -6.99
C LYS A 355 16.12 11.82 -8.08
N PRO A 356 16.41 10.51 -8.11
CA PRO A 356 15.83 9.63 -9.10
C PRO A 356 14.32 9.44 -8.88
N TYR A 357 13.58 9.32 -9.98
CA TYR A 357 12.14 9.00 -9.95
C TYR A 357 11.88 7.51 -9.62
N TYR A 358 12.72 6.64 -10.17
CA TYR A 358 12.90 5.23 -9.87
C TYR A 358 14.34 5.00 -9.43
N PRO A 359 14.58 4.88 -8.12
CA PRO A 359 15.87 4.42 -7.62
C PRO A 359 16.24 3.09 -8.29
N PRO A 360 17.48 2.93 -8.80
CA PRO A 360 17.90 1.69 -9.43
C PRO A 360 17.92 0.55 -8.41
N ALA A 361 17.41 -0.61 -8.80
CA ALA A 361 17.54 -1.82 -7.99
C ALA A 361 19.02 -2.22 -7.87
N GLN A 362 19.45 -2.57 -6.66
CA GLN A 362 20.83 -2.98 -6.37
C GLN A 362 20.92 -4.51 -6.32
N LEU A 363 21.24 -5.14 -7.45
CA LEU A 363 21.27 -6.60 -7.68
C LEU A 363 22.58 -7.30 -7.30
#